data_AF-A0A7C2XQZ1-F1
#
_entry.id   AF-A0A7C2XQZ1-F1
#
_cell.length_a   1.000
_cell.length_b   1.000
_cell.length_c   1.000
_cell.angle_alpha   90.00
_cell.angle_beta   90.00
_cell.angle_gamma   90.00
#
_symmetry.space_group_name_H-M   'P 1'
#
loop_
_entity.id
_entity.type
_entity.pdbx_description
1 polymer ?
#
loop_
_entity_poly.entity_id
_entity_poly.type
_entity_poly.pdbx_seq_one_letter_code
_entity_poly.pdbx_strand_id
1 'polypeptide(L)'
;MNERQRWQMAFLQQAKSDWETYQRTRQADWPTCHRLLFLQMASEKLGKAVLFAGPSSLETITQSHAAFVMFMRFAGNNHKLQKVLGMKKSQQRAQIKSLLPLAHEIELLAPALAQGGPNPEYPWQDTSGDIFTPTNYPFPLIQRLHQTPQGIQLLKYIEIFLKRFEELFM
;
A
#
# COMPACT_ATOMS: atom_id res chain seq x y z
N MET A 1 -20.97 7.46 -15.70
CA MET A 1 -20.01 7.35 -14.58
C MET A 1 -20.15 8.60 -13.71
N ASN A 2 -20.46 8.44 -12.43
CA ASN A 2 -20.58 9.59 -11.51
C ASN A 2 -19.19 10.13 -11.09
N GLU A 3 -19.14 11.27 -10.39
CA GLU A 3 -17.89 11.88 -9.94
C GLU A 3 -17.03 10.95 -9.07
N ARG A 4 -17.63 10.26 -8.10
CA ARG A 4 -16.92 9.30 -7.24
C ARG A 4 -16.27 8.18 -8.05
N GLN A 5 -16.97 7.63 -9.03
CA GLN A 5 -16.43 6.60 -9.91
C GLN A 5 -15.26 7.12 -10.74
N ARG A 6 -15.30 8.38 -11.21
CA ARG A 6 -14.15 8.98 -11.91
C ARG A 6 -12.92 9.11 -11.00
N TRP A 7 -13.10 9.55 -9.76
CA TRP A 7 -12.02 9.62 -8.76
C TRP A 7 -11.45 8.24 -8.42
N GLN A 8 -12.32 7.26 -8.19
CA GLN A 8 -11.93 5.87 -7.96
C GLN A 8 -11.03 5.35 -9.09
N MET A 9 -11.46 5.55 -10.35
CA MET A 9 -10.70 5.11 -11.52
C MET A 9 -9.38 5.85 -11.67
N ALA A 10 -9.34 7.16 -11.39
CA ALA A 10 -8.11 7.95 -11.43
C ALA A 10 -7.08 7.46 -10.40
N PHE A 11 -7.50 7.24 -9.15
CA PHE A 11 -6.62 6.68 -8.11
C PHE A 11 -6.16 5.27 -8.46
N LEU A 12 -7.05 4.42 -8.99
CA LEU A 12 -6.69 3.08 -9.44
C LEU A 12 -5.65 3.11 -10.57
N GLN A 13 -5.84 3.98 -11.56
CA GLN A 13 -4.90 4.12 -12.68
C GLN A 13 -3.52 4.55 -12.19
N GLN A 14 -3.46 5.53 -11.30
CA GLN A 14 -2.18 5.97 -10.73
C GLN A 14 -1.56 4.87 -9.86
N ALA A 15 -2.34 4.15 -9.05
CA ALA A 15 -1.85 3.02 -8.25
C ALA A 15 -1.24 1.91 -9.12
N LYS A 16 -1.84 1.62 -10.28
CA LYS A 16 -1.30 0.67 -11.27
C LYS A 16 0.04 1.15 -11.84
N SER A 17 0.13 2.43 -12.20
CA SER A 17 1.38 3.04 -12.70
C SER A 17 2.51 3.00 -11.66
N ASP A 18 2.19 3.33 -10.40
CA ASP A 18 3.16 3.30 -9.30
C ASP A 18 3.62 1.85 -9.02
N TRP A 19 2.71 0.88 -9.07
CA TRP A 19 3.04 -0.53 -8.92
C TRP A 19 3.92 -1.05 -10.05
N GLU A 20 3.63 -0.69 -11.30
CA GLU A 20 4.47 -1.04 -12.44
C GLU A 20 5.88 -0.47 -12.28
N THR A 21 5.98 0.78 -11.85
CA THR A 21 7.27 1.42 -11.58
C THR A 21 8.01 0.68 -10.46
N TYR A 22 7.34 0.34 -9.35
CA TYR A 22 7.90 -0.52 -8.31
C TYR A 22 8.46 -1.83 -8.89
N GLN A 23 7.72 -2.53 -9.76
CA GLN A 23 8.22 -3.77 -10.36
C GLN A 23 9.47 -3.53 -11.24
N ARG A 24 9.51 -2.46 -12.04
CA ARG A 24 10.69 -2.10 -12.86
C ARG A 24 11.91 -1.79 -11.98
N THR A 25 11.72 -1.03 -10.90
CA THR A 25 12.80 -0.71 -9.96
C THR A 25 13.34 -1.92 -9.19
N ARG A 26 12.60 -3.04 -9.13
CA ARG A 26 13.10 -4.31 -8.56
C ARG A 26 14.00 -5.07 -9.51
N GLN A 27 13.84 -4.86 -10.82
CA GLN A 27 14.63 -5.53 -11.86
C GLN A 27 15.92 -4.75 -12.18
N ALA A 28 15.96 -3.47 -11.79
CA ALA A 28 17.12 -2.61 -11.93
C ALA A 28 17.80 -2.37 -10.57
N ASP A 29 19.04 -1.89 -10.60
CA ASP A 29 19.82 -1.56 -9.40
C ASP A 29 19.45 -0.16 -8.86
N TRP A 30 18.16 0.04 -8.57
CA TRP A 30 17.68 1.30 -8.03
C TRP A 30 17.85 1.33 -6.51
N PRO A 31 18.23 2.49 -5.93
CA PRO A 31 18.23 2.69 -4.49
C PRO A 31 16.93 2.22 -3.82
N THR A 32 17.06 1.58 -2.66
CA THR A 32 15.93 1.00 -1.92
C THR A 32 14.84 2.03 -1.61
N CYS A 33 15.20 3.29 -1.33
CA CYS A 33 14.24 4.36 -1.09
C CYS A 33 13.26 4.53 -2.26
N HIS A 34 13.73 4.56 -3.51
CA HIS A 34 12.86 4.72 -4.67
C HIS A 34 11.91 3.54 -4.85
N ARG A 35 12.39 2.31 -4.60
CA ARG A 35 11.54 1.11 -4.61
C ARG A 35 10.41 1.24 -3.59
N LEU A 36 10.74 1.65 -2.36
CA LEU A 36 9.78 1.80 -1.29
C LEU A 36 8.83 2.99 -1.49
N LEU A 37 9.29 4.08 -2.11
CA LEU A 37 8.46 5.22 -2.49
C LEU A 37 7.33 4.77 -3.43
N PHE A 38 7.65 4.07 -4.50
CA PHE A 38 6.64 3.59 -5.44
C PHE A 38 5.70 2.54 -4.82
N LEU A 39 6.21 1.68 -3.94
CA LEU A 39 5.36 0.72 -3.22
C LEU A 39 4.38 1.41 -2.26
N GLN A 40 4.85 2.40 -1.49
CA GLN A 40 4.00 3.20 -0.59
C GLN A 40 2.93 3.92 -1.40
N MET A 41 3.32 4.59 -2.48
CA MET A 41 2.43 5.34 -3.35
C MET A 41 1.38 4.47 -4.03
N ALA A 42 1.77 3.29 -4.52
CA ALA A 42 0.83 2.32 -5.07
C ALA A 42 -0.20 1.86 -4.03
N SER A 43 0.27 1.59 -2.80
CA SER A 43 -0.56 1.09 -1.70
C SER A 43 -1.55 2.16 -1.18
N GLU A 44 -1.10 3.41 -1.03
CA GLU A 44 -1.95 4.53 -0.63
C GLU A 44 -3.06 4.77 -1.66
N LYS A 45 -2.70 4.88 -2.94
CA LYS A 45 -3.67 5.17 -4.01
C LYS A 45 -4.63 4.01 -4.24
N LEU A 46 -4.17 2.76 -4.11
CA LEU A 46 -5.05 1.59 -4.09
C LEU A 46 -6.06 1.67 -2.94
N GLY A 47 -5.59 2.02 -1.72
CA GLY A 47 -6.45 2.21 -0.57
C GLY A 47 -7.51 3.28 -0.81
N LYS A 48 -7.10 4.45 -1.32
CA LYS A 48 -8.01 5.55 -1.69
C LYS A 48 -9.05 5.12 -2.73
N ALA A 49 -8.64 4.40 -3.77
CA ALA A 49 -9.56 3.87 -4.79
C ALA A 49 -10.66 2.98 -4.18
N VAL A 50 -10.34 2.16 -3.18
CA VAL A 50 -11.36 1.34 -2.49
C VAL A 50 -12.25 2.19 -1.59
N LEU A 51 -11.72 3.19 -0.89
CA LEU A 51 -12.51 4.05 -0.02
C LEU A 51 -13.58 4.86 -0.78
N PHE A 52 -13.37 5.15 -2.08
CA PHE A 52 -14.40 5.75 -2.93
C PHE A 52 -15.61 4.86 -3.19
N ALA A 53 -15.50 3.53 -3.00
CA ALA A 53 -16.66 2.62 -3.01
C ALA A 53 -17.44 2.64 -1.69
N GLY A 54 -16.90 3.26 -0.64
CA GLY A 54 -17.51 3.40 0.68
C GLY A 54 -18.21 4.75 0.90
N PRO A 55 -18.70 4.99 2.14
CA PRO A 55 -19.45 6.21 2.47
C PRO A 55 -18.56 7.46 2.63
N SER A 56 -17.24 7.31 2.80
CA SER A 56 -16.29 8.40 3.13
C SER A 56 -16.28 9.52 2.09
N SER A 57 -16.30 10.79 2.53
CA SER A 57 -16.33 11.96 1.63
C SER A 57 -15.08 12.08 0.76
N LEU A 58 -15.19 12.80 -0.37
CA LEU A 58 -14.08 13.08 -1.28
C LEU A 58 -12.91 13.77 -0.55
N GLU A 59 -13.21 14.75 0.30
CA GLU A 59 -12.22 15.48 1.08
C GLU A 59 -11.47 14.56 2.06
N THR A 60 -12.19 13.74 2.83
CA THR A 60 -11.58 12.80 3.77
C THR A 60 -10.67 11.79 3.07
N ILE A 61 -11.08 11.29 1.90
CA ILE A 61 -10.27 10.30 1.17
C ILE A 61 -9.01 10.95 0.58
N THR A 62 -9.12 12.15 0.02
CA THR A 62 -8.01 12.80 -0.68
C THR A 62 -6.92 13.27 0.28
N GLN A 63 -7.30 13.78 1.46
CA GLN A 63 -6.38 14.28 2.49
C GLN A 63 -5.77 13.18 3.38
N SER A 64 -6.36 11.98 3.43
CA SER A 64 -5.85 10.91 4.29
C SER A 64 -4.66 10.18 3.64
N HIS A 65 -3.53 10.11 4.35
CA HIS A 65 -2.42 9.23 3.99
C HIS A 65 -2.54 7.82 4.59
N ALA A 66 -3.52 7.60 5.48
CA ALA A 66 -3.74 6.34 6.19
C ALA A 66 -4.85 5.49 5.55
N ALA A 67 -4.75 5.27 4.23
CA ALA A 67 -5.79 4.60 3.45
C ALA A 67 -5.55 3.09 3.29
N PHE A 68 -4.31 2.61 3.38
CA PHE A 68 -3.94 1.25 3.01
C PHE A 68 -4.32 0.23 4.09
N VAL A 69 -4.05 0.53 5.37
CA VAL A 69 -4.44 -0.35 6.48
C VAL A 69 -5.95 -0.45 6.59
N MET A 70 -6.66 0.68 6.42
CA MET A 70 -8.12 0.71 6.42
C MET A 70 -8.68 -0.17 5.30
N PHE A 71 -8.12 -0.04 4.10
CA PHE A 71 -8.44 -0.90 2.98
C PHE A 71 -8.23 -2.39 3.29
N MET A 72 -7.07 -2.77 3.83
CA MET A 72 -6.77 -4.17 4.14
C MET A 72 -7.81 -4.74 5.12
N ARG A 73 -8.20 -3.98 6.16
CA ARG A 73 -9.26 -4.39 7.09
C ARG A 73 -10.61 -4.61 6.39
N PHE A 74 -10.98 -3.74 5.46
CA PHE A 74 -12.18 -3.91 4.63
C PHE A 74 -12.09 -5.17 3.76
N ALA A 75 -10.94 -5.39 3.11
CA ALA A 75 -10.69 -6.55 2.27
C ALA A 75 -10.81 -7.88 3.06
N GLY A 76 -10.50 -7.90 4.36
CA GLY A 76 -10.71 -9.05 5.25
C GLY A 76 -12.15 -9.55 5.34
N ASN A 77 -13.14 -8.75 4.94
CA ASN A 77 -14.56 -9.09 4.93
C ASN A 77 -15.17 -9.18 3.53
N ASN A 78 -14.38 -8.97 2.47
CA ASN A 78 -14.88 -8.96 1.10
C ASN A 78 -15.18 -10.40 0.60
N HIS A 79 -16.45 -10.70 0.33
CA HIS A 79 -16.90 -12.01 -0.16
C HIS A 79 -16.48 -12.29 -1.62
N LYS A 80 -16.32 -11.27 -2.46
CA LYS A 80 -15.78 -11.45 -3.81
C LYS A 80 -14.32 -11.89 -3.74
N LEU A 81 -13.52 -11.27 -2.87
CA LEU A 81 -12.14 -11.69 -2.60
C LEU A 81 -12.09 -13.13 -2.09
N GLN A 82 -13.03 -13.52 -1.21
CA GLN A 82 -13.15 -14.88 -0.71
C GLN A 82 -13.26 -15.91 -1.85
N LYS A 83 -14.16 -15.63 -2.81
CA LYS A 83 -14.38 -16.47 -4.00
C LYS A 83 -13.13 -16.52 -4.89
N VAL A 84 -12.51 -15.37 -5.13
CA VAL A 84 -11.29 -15.23 -5.94
C VAL A 84 -10.14 -16.06 -5.39
N LEU A 85 -9.99 -16.11 -4.06
CA LEU A 85 -8.91 -16.83 -3.40
C LEU A 85 -9.26 -18.30 -3.09
N GLY A 86 -10.52 -18.72 -3.27
CA GLY A 86 -10.97 -20.06 -2.90
C GLY A 86 -10.85 -20.34 -1.39
N MET A 87 -10.92 -19.30 -0.55
CA MET A 87 -10.68 -19.41 0.89
C MET A 87 -11.98 -19.39 1.70
N LYS A 88 -11.94 -19.92 2.92
CA LYS A 88 -13.02 -19.69 3.90
C LYS A 88 -12.90 -18.26 4.47
N LYS A 89 -14.03 -17.65 4.84
CA LYS A 89 -14.09 -16.32 5.46
C LYS A 89 -13.16 -16.18 6.68
N SER A 90 -13.09 -17.19 7.54
CA SER A 90 -12.20 -17.19 8.71
C SER A 90 -10.71 -17.19 8.33
N GLN A 91 -10.33 -17.96 7.30
CA GLN A 91 -8.97 -18.00 6.77
C GLN A 91 -8.57 -16.65 6.17
N GLN A 92 -9.43 -16.06 5.35
CA GLN A 92 -9.20 -14.72 4.78
C GLN A 92 -9.01 -13.65 5.86
N ARG A 93 -9.86 -13.64 6.89
CA ARG A 93 -9.74 -12.70 8.01
C ARG A 93 -8.42 -12.88 8.77
N ALA A 94 -8.07 -14.14 9.08
CA ALA A 94 -6.82 -14.45 9.78
C ALA A 94 -5.60 -14.05 8.95
N GLN A 95 -5.63 -14.31 7.64
CA GLN A 95 -4.57 -13.95 6.72
C GLN A 95 -4.43 -12.44 6.57
N ILE A 96 -5.52 -11.71 6.33
CA ILE A 96 -5.47 -10.24 6.28
C ILE A 96 -4.93 -9.68 7.59
N LYS A 97 -5.39 -10.19 8.75
CA LYS A 97 -4.93 -9.75 10.06
C LYS A 97 -3.42 -9.95 10.23
N SER A 98 -2.84 -11.05 9.73
CA SER A 98 -1.39 -11.29 9.82
C SER A 98 -0.56 -10.38 8.89
N LEU A 99 -1.17 -9.81 7.85
CA LEU A 99 -0.52 -8.87 6.93
C LEU A 99 -0.59 -7.41 7.39
N LEU A 100 -1.50 -7.07 8.32
CA LEU A 100 -1.71 -5.70 8.79
C LEU A 100 -0.44 -5.01 9.35
N PRO A 101 0.46 -5.69 10.10
CA PRO A 101 1.69 -5.04 10.56
C PRO A 101 2.55 -4.53 9.41
N LEU A 102 2.82 -5.35 8.39
CA LEU A 102 3.60 -4.94 7.22
C LEU A 102 2.88 -3.87 6.39
N ALA A 103 1.56 -3.93 6.28
CA ALA A 103 0.78 -2.89 5.61
C ALA A 103 0.89 -1.54 6.32
N HIS A 104 0.86 -1.54 7.65
CA HIS A 104 1.06 -0.34 8.45
C HIS A 104 2.48 0.22 8.29
N GLU A 105 3.49 -0.63 8.22
CA GLU A 105 4.87 -0.18 7.98
C GLU A 105 5.08 0.42 6.58
N ILE A 106 4.39 -0.08 5.56
CA ILE A 106 4.35 0.57 4.25
C ILE A 106 3.67 1.95 4.35
N GLU A 107 2.57 2.05 5.09
CA GLU A 107 1.82 3.30 5.28
C GLU A 107 2.66 4.37 6.00
N LEU A 108 3.43 3.97 7.02
CA LEU A 108 4.34 4.84 7.77
C LEU A 108 5.53 5.38 6.95
N LEU A 109 5.78 4.87 5.74
CA LEU A 109 6.77 5.45 4.83
C LEU A 109 6.34 6.83 4.32
N ALA A 110 5.05 7.19 4.35
CA ALA A 110 4.60 8.51 3.97
C ALA A 110 5.22 9.57 4.90
N PRO A 111 5.84 10.67 4.40
CA PRO A 111 6.48 11.67 5.25
C PRO A 111 5.54 12.25 6.32
N ALA A 112 4.27 12.45 5.97
CA ALA A 112 3.23 12.94 6.90
C ALA A 112 2.93 11.97 8.06
N LEU A 113 3.25 10.68 7.91
CA LEU A 113 3.02 9.63 8.91
C LEU A 113 4.32 9.17 9.60
N ALA A 114 5.48 9.45 9.01
CA ALA A 114 6.77 9.03 9.52
C ALA A 114 7.17 9.74 10.83
N GLN A 115 6.59 10.90 11.15
CA GLN A 115 6.83 11.67 12.39
C GLN A 115 8.33 11.93 12.66
N GLY A 116 9.09 12.29 11.61
CA GLY A 116 10.55 12.49 11.70
C GLY A 116 11.36 11.18 11.64
N GLY A 117 10.70 10.03 11.46
CA GLY A 117 11.32 8.75 11.21
C GLY A 117 11.66 8.48 9.74
N PRO A 118 12.11 7.26 9.43
CA PRO A 118 12.50 6.86 8.08
C PRO A 118 11.38 7.02 7.06
N ASN A 119 11.64 7.80 6.02
CA ASN A 119 10.75 7.98 4.88
C ASN A 119 11.60 7.95 3.58
N PRO A 120 11.06 7.46 2.45
CA PRO A 120 11.84 7.28 1.24
C PRO A 120 12.00 8.56 0.40
N GLU A 121 11.40 9.69 0.82
CA GLU A 121 11.25 10.88 -0.02
C GLU A 121 12.22 12.01 0.38
N TYR A 122 12.32 12.34 1.66
CA TYR A 122 13.09 13.47 2.17
C TYR A 122 14.13 13.02 3.19
N PRO A 123 15.28 13.72 3.30
CA PRO A 123 16.14 13.62 4.47
C PRO A 123 15.35 13.89 5.76
N TRP A 124 15.76 13.25 6.85
CA TRP A 124 15.17 13.46 8.17
C TRP A 124 16.25 13.49 9.23
N GLN A 125 15.92 14.11 10.36
CA GLN A 125 16.74 14.13 11.55
C GLN A 125 16.10 13.22 12.59
N ASP A 126 16.88 12.31 13.17
CA ASP A 126 16.36 11.46 14.26
C ASP A 126 16.37 12.18 15.63
N THR A 127 15.94 11.47 16.67
CA THR A 127 15.89 12.01 18.04
C THR A 127 17.27 12.29 18.65
N SER A 128 18.33 11.69 18.12
CA SER A 128 19.72 11.92 18.53
C SER A 128 20.33 13.14 17.85
N GLY A 129 19.66 13.68 16.82
CA GLY A 129 20.13 14.80 16.02
C GLY A 129 20.87 14.40 14.75
N ASP A 130 20.97 13.10 14.46
CA ASP A 130 21.66 12.59 13.26
C ASP A 130 20.80 12.80 12.02
N ILE A 131 21.42 13.26 10.92
CA ILE A 131 20.75 13.50 9.64
C ILE A 131 20.93 12.29 8.73
N PHE A 132 19.81 11.72 8.31
CA PHE A 132 19.76 10.60 7.39
C PHE A 132 19.28 11.05 6.02
N THR A 133 19.82 10.41 4.97
CA THR A 133 19.32 10.54 3.60
C THR A 133 18.67 9.23 3.16
N PRO A 134 17.51 9.26 2.48
CA PRO A 134 16.84 8.04 2.03
C PRO A 134 17.74 7.15 1.16
N THR A 135 18.60 7.74 0.33
CA THR A 135 19.50 7.00 -0.57
C THR A 135 20.54 6.16 0.16
N ASN A 136 20.93 6.54 1.37
CA ASN A 136 21.93 5.84 2.17
C ASN A 136 21.31 5.03 3.33
N TYR A 137 20.00 5.15 3.55
CA TYR A 137 19.31 4.39 4.59
C TYR A 137 18.93 2.99 4.09
N PRO A 138 19.22 1.91 4.85
CA PRO A 138 19.08 0.54 4.35
C PRO A 138 17.63 0.05 4.24
N PHE A 139 16.68 0.71 4.91
CA PHE A 139 15.26 0.31 5.03
C PHE A 139 15.04 -1.21 5.20
N PRO A 140 15.13 -1.75 6.43
CA PRO A 140 14.93 -3.18 6.71
C PRO A 140 13.59 -3.76 6.24
N LEU A 141 12.59 -2.90 6.02
CA LEU A 141 11.28 -3.28 5.47
C LEU A 141 11.40 -3.97 4.10
N ILE A 142 12.31 -3.52 3.20
CA ILE A 142 12.42 -4.11 1.86
C ILE A 142 12.81 -5.59 1.93
N GLN A 143 13.71 -5.92 2.87
CA GLN A 143 14.17 -7.29 3.08
C GLN A 143 13.01 -8.16 3.57
N ARG A 144 12.25 -7.69 4.56
CA ARG A 144 11.09 -8.43 5.09
C ARG A 144 10.01 -8.64 4.04
N LEU A 145 9.75 -7.63 3.20
CA LEU A 145 8.78 -7.75 2.10
C LEU A 145 9.16 -8.84 1.09
N HIS A 146 10.44 -9.11 0.90
CA HIS A 146 10.91 -10.07 -0.11
C HIS A 146 11.35 -11.42 0.44
N GLN A 147 11.71 -11.51 1.72
CA GLN A 147 12.30 -12.72 2.30
C GLN A 147 11.38 -13.43 3.31
N THR A 148 10.30 -12.78 3.76
CA THR A 148 9.34 -13.42 4.67
C THR A 148 8.10 -13.90 3.91
N PRO A 149 7.46 -15.01 4.33
CA PRO A 149 6.21 -15.46 3.75
C PRO A 149 5.11 -14.38 3.78
N GLN A 150 5.03 -13.61 4.87
CA GLN A 150 4.05 -12.53 5.05
C GLN A 150 4.30 -11.39 4.07
N GLY A 151 5.57 -11.00 3.88
CA GLY A 151 5.96 -9.98 2.92
C GLY A 151 5.59 -10.34 1.49
N ILE A 152 5.98 -11.54 1.06
CA ILE A 152 5.67 -12.07 -0.27
C ILE A 152 4.14 -12.14 -0.46
N GLN A 153 3.43 -12.59 0.57
CA GLN A 153 1.99 -12.71 0.54
C GLN A 153 1.28 -11.34 0.47
N LEU A 154 1.78 -10.31 1.15
CA LEU A 154 1.27 -8.95 1.05
C LEU A 154 1.45 -8.38 -0.35
N LEU A 155 2.64 -8.51 -0.93
CA LEU A 155 2.91 -8.06 -2.31
C LEU A 155 1.99 -8.77 -3.31
N LYS A 156 1.74 -10.07 -3.13
CA LYS A 156 0.78 -10.83 -3.94
C LYS A 156 -0.65 -10.32 -3.79
N TYR A 157 -1.06 -9.92 -2.58
CA TYR A 157 -2.38 -9.33 -2.37
C TYR A 157 -2.52 -7.99 -3.10
N ILE A 158 -1.53 -7.10 -2.98
CA ILE A 158 -1.51 -5.82 -3.72
C ILE A 158 -1.66 -6.06 -5.22
N GLU A 159 -0.91 -7.01 -5.76
CA GLU A 159 -1.00 -7.38 -7.18
C GLU A 159 -2.40 -7.89 -7.57
N ILE A 160 -2.99 -8.79 -6.78
CA ILE A 160 -4.35 -9.31 -7.01
C ILE A 160 -5.36 -8.17 -6.98
N PHE A 161 -5.26 -7.28 -6.00
CA PHE A 161 -6.19 -6.14 -5.88
C PHE A 161 -6.09 -5.19 -7.06
N LEU A 162 -4.89 -4.90 -7.56
CA LEU A 162 -4.70 -4.06 -8.73
C LEU A 162 -5.21 -4.73 -10.02
N LYS A 163 -4.94 -6.03 -10.19
CA LYS A 163 -5.34 -6.79 -11.39
C LYS A 163 -6.84 -7.06 -11.46
N ARG A 164 -7.48 -7.30 -10.32
CA ARG A 164 -8.90 -7.70 -10.22
C ARG A 164 -9.77 -6.64 -9.54
N PHE A 165 -9.34 -5.39 -9.55
CA PHE A 165 -9.99 -4.32 -8.81
C PHE A 165 -11.49 -4.21 -9.13
N GLU A 166 -11.82 -4.16 -10.43
CA GLU A 166 -13.19 -4.00 -10.91
C GLU A 166 -14.08 -5.17 -10.43
N GLU A 167 -13.61 -6.40 -10.60
CA GLU A 167 -14.32 -7.58 -10.11
C GLU A 167 -14.57 -7.52 -8.60
N LEU A 168 -13.59 -7.03 -7.83
CA LEU A 168 -13.62 -7.06 -6.37
C LEU A 168 -14.39 -5.91 -5.73
N PHE A 169 -14.44 -4.74 -6.37
CA PHE A 169 -14.88 -3.48 -5.75
C PHE A 169 -15.84 -2.63 -6.61
N MET A 170 -16.14 -3.04 -7.83
CA MET A 170 -17.18 -2.45 -8.68
C MET A 170 -18.30 -3.47 -8.93
#